data_AF-A0A4W4HKW2-F1
#
_entry.id   AF-A0A4W4HKW2-F1
#
_cell.length_a   1.000
_cell.length_b   1.000
_cell.length_c   1.000
_cell.angle_alpha   90.00
_cell.angle_beta   90.00
_cell.angle_gamma   90.00
#
_symmetry.space_group_name_H-M   'P 1'
#
loop_
_entity.id
_entity.type
_entity.pdbx_description
1 polymer ?
#
loop_
_entity_poly.entity_id
_entity_poly.type
_entity_poly.pdbx_seq_one_letter_code
_entity_poly.pdbx_strand_id
1 'polypeptide(L)'
;MMAACFGVCRMHLRAAARLIKLCQKADLQAQRLFASSAVSSSAKEVKRAVLDDTSEHKKSFCAIQEERRERALRSVLISCPPKFNEKKFLDYISKHGDITNHFFYQSYGTNAVVEFTSRDSIAALKRSCTIPSVQHEAAVPFKSRLLSLKGNVSQSSSLNTVRCCEHSPIPVSELLQKLSRQESVDEQLRCLTEAYQLSEEDISLRFLVCSLLGDIAAAYFPECIIRPFGSTVNSFGKLGCDLDMFLDLDGVSGQKQSKGSGLSIEYQMKSVTSDRTVTQSILSVIGECVDKFGPGCVGVQKILSARCPLVRFAHQPSGFQCDLTANNRVAIKSSELLFVYGRLDERVRHVVFAVRCWARVHSITSSIPGAWITNFSLTVLVLFFFQRRVPAILPTLDQLRDLAGPSDKCIIEGNDCTIVSDLSKIKLEKNTDTLEKLLQEFFEFYGNFAFNRNSINIRRGKEQNKPEAAPLHIQNPFETSLNISKNVNATQLERFVALCRESAWLFQEGEVIKRGALQSGDLIPPWGLAALLLPSVAESAGVKGRRKKKREPASARIRTLLESL
;
A
#
# COMPACT_ATOMS: atom_id res chain seq x y z
N MET A 1 -18.54 45.42 -46.52
CA MET A 1 -17.59 44.87 -45.52
C MET A 1 -17.81 43.36 -45.39
N MET A 2 -17.49 42.64 -46.47
CA MET A 2 -17.47 41.18 -46.59
C MET A 2 -16.33 40.89 -47.56
N ALA A 3 -15.26 40.26 -47.09
CA ALA A 3 -14.19 39.59 -47.85
C ALA A 3 -12.85 39.67 -47.09
N ALA A 4 -12.74 39.01 -45.94
CA ALA A 4 -11.45 38.69 -45.31
C ALA A 4 -11.60 37.64 -44.19
N CYS A 5 -12.14 36.45 -44.49
CA CYS A 5 -12.18 35.37 -43.49
C CYS A 5 -12.04 33.94 -44.05
N PHE A 6 -11.55 33.76 -45.28
CA PHE A 6 -11.42 32.42 -45.90
C PHE A 6 -9.98 31.99 -46.24
N GLY A 7 -8.96 32.80 -45.91
CA GLY A 7 -7.55 32.52 -46.26
C GLY A 7 -6.75 31.71 -45.23
N VAL A 8 -7.05 31.84 -43.93
CA VAL A 8 -6.16 31.31 -42.87
C VAL A 8 -6.49 29.85 -42.47
N CYS A 9 -7.70 29.37 -42.78
CA CYS A 9 -8.12 28.00 -42.44
C CYS A 9 -7.53 26.92 -43.38
N ARG A 10 -7.11 27.27 -44.61
CA ARG A 10 -6.56 26.30 -45.59
C ARG A 10 -5.08 25.95 -45.36
N MET A 11 -4.33 26.78 -44.64
CA MET A 11 -2.90 26.56 -44.35
C MET A 11 -2.68 25.57 -43.19
N HIS A 12 -3.52 25.63 -42.14
CA HIS A 12 -3.43 24.72 -40.99
C HIS A 12 -3.83 23.27 -41.32
N LEU A 13 -4.79 23.06 -42.22
CA LEU A 13 -5.20 21.72 -42.66
C LEU A 13 -4.14 20.99 -43.50
N ARG A 14 -3.30 21.71 -44.26
CA ARG A 14 -2.22 21.10 -45.06
C ARG A 14 -0.98 20.72 -44.23
N ALA A 15 -0.71 21.44 -43.15
CA ALA A 15 0.38 21.11 -42.22
C ALA A 15 0.03 19.89 -41.33
N ALA A 16 -1.21 19.82 -40.83
CA ALA A 16 -1.71 18.68 -40.07
C ALA A 16 -1.74 17.37 -40.90
N ALA A 17 -2.14 17.44 -42.17
CA ALA A 17 -2.15 16.28 -43.06
C ALA A 17 -0.74 15.73 -43.41
N ARG A 18 0.31 16.56 -43.34
CA ARG A 18 1.70 16.12 -43.53
C ARG A 18 2.28 15.46 -42.28
N LEU A 19 1.91 15.93 -41.08
CA LEU A 19 2.30 15.31 -39.81
C LEU A 19 1.63 13.93 -39.60
N ILE A 20 0.35 13.79 -39.96
CA ILE A 20 -0.38 12.51 -39.87
C ILE A 20 0.23 11.44 -40.79
N LYS A 21 0.69 11.81 -42.00
CA LYS A 21 1.38 10.90 -42.92
C LYS A 21 2.79 10.49 -42.46
N LEU A 22 3.47 11.32 -41.66
CA LEU A 22 4.77 11.00 -41.06
C LEU A 22 4.62 10.05 -39.86
N CYS A 23 3.62 10.25 -39.01
CA CYS A 23 3.30 9.32 -37.91
C CYS A 23 2.84 7.94 -38.41
N GLN A 24 2.02 7.87 -39.46
CA GLN A 24 1.57 6.60 -40.04
C GLN A 24 2.71 5.79 -40.69
N LYS A 25 3.75 6.45 -41.23
CA LYS A 25 4.93 5.74 -41.78
C LYS A 25 5.85 5.18 -40.68
N ALA A 26 5.96 5.85 -39.53
CA ALA A 26 6.72 5.36 -38.38
C ALA A 26 6.03 4.15 -37.73
N ASP A 27 4.69 4.15 -37.67
CA ASP A 27 3.88 3.06 -37.11
C ASP A 27 3.93 1.78 -37.98
N LEU A 28 3.93 1.94 -39.31
CA LEU A 28 4.10 0.83 -40.27
C LEU A 28 5.52 0.21 -40.25
N GLN A 29 6.54 0.96 -39.85
CA GLN A 29 7.90 0.44 -39.63
C GLN A 29 8.04 -0.26 -38.26
N ALA A 30 7.36 0.23 -37.23
CA ALA A 30 7.29 -0.44 -35.92
C ALA A 30 6.52 -1.77 -36.01
N GLN A 31 5.39 -1.80 -36.73
CA GLN A 31 4.59 -3.02 -36.92
C GLN A 31 5.31 -4.11 -37.73
N ARG A 32 6.29 -3.77 -38.57
CA ARG A 32 7.12 -4.75 -39.29
C ARG A 32 8.21 -5.41 -38.43
N LEU A 33 8.58 -4.83 -37.28
CA LEU A 33 9.55 -5.42 -36.34
C LEU A 33 8.91 -6.34 -35.29
N PHE A 34 7.59 -6.29 -35.11
CA PHE A 34 6.85 -7.13 -34.16
C PHE A 34 6.13 -8.35 -34.78
N ALA A 35 6.18 -8.50 -36.11
CA ALA A 35 5.43 -9.52 -36.84
C ALA A 35 6.18 -10.86 -37.06
N SER A 36 7.31 -11.11 -36.38
CA SER A 36 8.08 -12.35 -36.55
C SER A 36 8.37 -13.07 -35.22
N SER A 37 7.35 -13.38 -34.43
CA SER A 37 7.46 -14.48 -33.45
C SER A 37 6.09 -14.90 -32.91
N ALA A 38 5.29 -15.57 -33.73
CA ALA A 38 4.06 -16.20 -33.26
C ALA A 38 3.71 -17.46 -34.06
N VAL A 39 4.39 -18.58 -33.81
CA VAL A 39 3.79 -19.95 -33.87
C VAL A 39 4.59 -20.91 -32.99
N SER A 40 3.99 -21.34 -31.88
CA SER A 40 3.88 -22.75 -31.43
C SER A 40 3.59 -22.80 -29.93
N SER A 41 2.49 -23.47 -29.63
CA SER A 41 1.80 -23.55 -28.34
C SER A 41 2.00 -24.94 -27.74
N SER A 42 2.42 -24.96 -26.47
CA SER A 42 2.31 -26.02 -25.45
C SER A 42 3.63 -26.32 -24.73
N ALA A 43 4.14 -25.36 -23.94
CA ALA A 43 5.16 -25.55 -22.88
C ALA A 43 5.51 -24.25 -22.10
N LYS A 44 4.71 -23.18 -22.22
CA LYS A 44 5.13 -21.79 -21.87
C LYS A 44 4.72 -21.28 -20.48
N GLU A 45 3.98 -22.02 -19.67
CA GLU A 45 3.50 -21.52 -18.38
C GLU A 45 4.56 -21.44 -17.27
N VAL A 46 5.67 -22.18 -17.37
CA VAL A 46 6.72 -22.16 -16.33
C VAL A 46 7.85 -21.16 -16.61
N LYS A 47 8.05 -20.73 -17.87
CA LYS A 47 9.14 -19.81 -18.25
C LYS A 47 8.77 -18.31 -18.25
N ARG A 48 7.47 -17.97 -18.17
CA ARG A 48 7.03 -16.56 -18.21
C ARG A 48 7.27 -15.82 -16.88
N ALA A 49 7.30 -16.54 -15.76
CA ALA A 49 7.56 -15.98 -14.44
C ALA A 49 9.01 -15.50 -14.23
N VAL A 50 9.99 -16.06 -14.95
CA VAL A 50 11.43 -15.77 -14.73
C VAL A 50 11.92 -14.57 -15.57
N LEU A 51 11.22 -14.22 -16.66
CA LEU A 51 11.63 -13.11 -17.55
C LEU A 51 10.96 -11.78 -17.23
N ASP A 52 9.77 -11.78 -16.62
CA ASP A 52 9.03 -10.55 -16.25
C ASP A 52 9.62 -9.87 -14.99
N ASP A 53 10.23 -10.69 -14.10
CA ASP A 53 10.80 -10.26 -12.82
C ASP A 53 11.95 -9.24 -13.00
N THR A 54 12.76 -9.40 -14.05
CA THR A 54 13.92 -8.50 -14.29
C THR A 54 13.55 -7.08 -14.75
N SER A 55 12.33 -6.85 -15.26
CA SER A 55 11.91 -5.53 -15.76
C SER A 55 11.34 -4.64 -14.65
N GLU A 56 10.55 -5.22 -13.72
CA GLU A 56 10.02 -4.49 -12.57
C GLU A 56 11.12 -4.11 -11.58
N HIS A 57 12.19 -4.91 -11.47
CA HIS A 57 13.36 -4.63 -10.62
C HIS A 57 14.13 -3.37 -11.01
N LYS A 58 13.92 -2.83 -12.23
CA LYS A 58 14.59 -1.61 -12.71
C LYS A 58 13.73 -0.34 -12.61
N LYS A 59 12.41 -0.47 -12.42
CA LYS A 59 11.51 0.68 -12.37
C LYS A 59 11.68 1.43 -11.04
N SER A 60 11.71 2.76 -11.11
CA SER A 60 11.74 3.61 -9.91
C SER A 60 10.41 3.55 -9.17
N PHE A 61 10.42 3.87 -7.87
CA PHE A 61 9.21 3.94 -7.05
C PHE A 61 8.13 4.84 -7.66
N CYS A 62 8.51 6.02 -8.16
CA CYS A 62 7.60 6.95 -8.81
C CYS A 62 7.01 6.37 -10.11
N ALA A 63 7.83 5.72 -10.94
CA ALA A 63 7.37 5.11 -12.19
C ALA A 63 6.36 3.99 -11.93
N ILE A 64 6.60 3.15 -10.93
CA ILE A 64 5.65 2.08 -10.53
C ILE A 64 4.32 2.68 -10.07
N GLN A 65 4.35 3.75 -9.26
CA GLN A 65 3.13 4.40 -8.82
C GLN A 65 2.34 5.02 -9.97
N GLU A 66 2.99 5.70 -10.92
CA GLU A 66 2.31 6.25 -12.10
C GLU A 66 1.72 5.16 -12.99
N GLU A 67 2.44 4.07 -13.23
CA GLU A 67 1.91 2.93 -13.99
C GLU A 67 0.65 2.34 -13.34
N ARG A 68 0.68 2.11 -12.02
CA ARG A 68 -0.47 1.58 -11.27
C ARG A 68 -1.64 2.56 -11.27
N ARG A 69 -1.36 3.86 -11.19
CA ARG A 69 -2.36 4.93 -11.30
C ARG A 69 -3.02 4.96 -12.68
N GLU A 70 -2.23 4.86 -13.75
CA GLU A 70 -2.75 4.83 -15.12
C GLU A 70 -3.66 3.63 -15.36
N ARG A 71 -3.28 2.46 -14.84
CA ARG A 71 -4.14 1.26 -14.82
C ARG A 71 -5.45 1.50 -14.06
N ALA A 72 -5.38 2.08 -12.86
CA ALA A 72 -6.56 2.41 -12.06
C ALA A 72 -7.50 3.41 -12.75
N LEU A 73 -6.98 4.37 -13.52
CA LEU A 73 -7.77 5.36 -14.26
C LEU A 73 -8.56 4.75 -15.43
N ARG A 74 -8.17 3.56 -15.91
CA ARG A 74 -8.89 2.77 -16.93
C ARG A 74 -9.56 1.52 -16.35
N SER A 75 -9.77 1.48 -15.03
CA SER A 75 -10.49 0.41 -14.34
C SER A 75 -11.82 0.86 -13.75
N VAL A 76 -12.75 -0.10 -13.61
CA VAL A 76 -14.06 0.07 -12.98
C VAL A 76 -14.28 -0.99 -11.89
N LEU A 77 -15.11 -0.66 -10.90
CA LEU A 77 -15.53 -1.57 -9.84
C LEU A 77 -17.01 -1.88 -10.01
N ILE A 78 -17.35 -3.15 -10.13
CA ILE A 78 -18.71 -3.61 -10.43
C ILE A 78 -19.18 -4.54 -9.32
N SER A 79 -20.22 -4.14 -8.58
CA SER A 79 -20.92 -5.03 -7.67
C SER A 79 -21.74 -6.05 -8.47
N CYS A 80 -21.58 -7.33 -8.15
CA CYS A 80 -22.19 -8.44 -8.87
C CYS A 80 -23.25 -9.14 -8.00
N PRO A 81 -24.30 -9.70 -8.62
CA PRO A 81 -25.26 -10.53 -7.88
C PRO A 81 -24.59 -11.82 -7.36
N PRO A 82 -25.17 -12.49 -6.34
CA PRO A 82 -24.54 -13.65 -5.69
C PRO A 82 -24.22 -14.83 -6.62
N LYS A 83 -24.98 -14.96 -7.71
CA LYS A 83 -24.78 -15.99 -8.74
C LYS A 83 -24.92 -15.36 -10.11
N PHE A 84 -23.88 -15.47 -10.92
CA PHE A 84 -23.88 -15.07 -12.33
C PHE A 84 -22.85 -15.90 -13.11
N ASN A 85 -22.98 -15.90 -14.43
CA ASN A 85 -22.04 -16.58 -15.31
C ASN A 85 -20.91 -15.62 -15.72
N GLU A 86 -19.67 -15.92 -15.33
CA GLU A 86 -18.49 -15.11 -15.62
C GLU A 86 -18.34 -14.82 -17.13
N LYS A 87 -18.49 -15.84 -17.98
CA LYS A 87 -18.36 -15.68 -19.43
C LYS A 87 -19.39 -14.68 -19.98
N LYS A 88 -20.66 -14.81 -19.61
CA LYS A 88 -21.71 -13.86 -20.00
C LYS A 88 -21.44 -12.44 -19.49
N PHE A 89 -20.88 -12.31 -18.28
CA PHE A 89 -20.48 -11.03 -17.74
C PHE A 89 -19.37 -10.39 -18.58
N LEU A 90 -18.29 -11.12 -18.87
CA LEU A 90 -17.19 -10.62 -19.71
C LEU A 90 -17.62 -10.33 -21.15
N ASP A 91 -18.49 -11.17 -21.73
CA ASP A 91 -19.08 -10.95 -23.06
C ASP A 91 -19.93 -9.68 -23.11
N TYR A 92 -20.57 -9.30 -22.00
CA TYR A 92 -21.31 -8.05 -21.90
C TYR A 92 -20.37 -6.85 -21.75
N ILE A 93 -19.41 -6.93 -20.82
CA ILE A 93 -18.50 -5.82 -20.52
C ILE A 93 -17.57 -5.51 -21.70
N SER A 94 -17.12 -6.54 -22.43
CA SER A 94 -16.23 -6.39 -23.60
C SER A 94 -16.86 -5.63 -24.77
N LYS A 95 -18.20 -5.50 -24.83
CA LYS A 95 -18.89 -4.66 -25.82
C LYS A 95 -18.55 -3.17 -25.70
N HIS A 96 -18.05 -2.76 -24.54
CA HIS A 96 -17.66 -1.37 -24.27
C HIS A 96 -16.17 -1.10 -24.52
N GLY A 97 -15.38 -2.15 -24.77
CA GLY A 97 -13.96 -2.06 -25.10
C GLY A 97 -13.17 -3.28 -24.60
N ASP A 98 -11.94 -3.42 -25.08
CA ASP A 98 -11.12 -4.58 -24.76
C ASP A 98 -10.70 -4.60 -23.28
N ILE A 99 -10.81 -5.78 -22.67
CA ILE A 99 -10.44 -6.01 -21.28
C ILE A 99 -8.97 -6.46 -21.24
N THR A 100 -8.13 -5.74 -20.49
CA THR A 100 -6.74 -6.11 -20.23
C THR A 100 -6.63 -7.11 -19.09
N ASN A 101 -7.39 -6.88 -18.02
CA ASN A 101 -7.37 -7.73 -16.84
C ASN A 101 -8.71 -7.67 -16.10
N HIS A 102 -9.05 -8.73 -15.36
CA HIS A 102 -10.20 -8.74 -14.46
C HIS A 102 -9.96 -9.71 -13.30
N PHE A 103 -10.59 -9.42 -12.16
CA PHE A 103 -10.64 -10.35 -11.04
C PHE A 103 -11.90 -10.13 -10.22
N PHE A 104 -12.29 -11.15 -9.46
CA PHE A 104 -13.45 -11.14 -8.59
C PHE A 104 -13.01 -11.30 -7.14
N TYR A 105 -13.74 -10.69 -6.22
CA TYR A 105 -13.45 -10.80 -4.80
C TYR A 105 -14.71 -10.67 -3.94
N GLN A 106 -14.60 -11.14 -2.70
CA GLN A 106 -15.70 -11.08 -1.73
C GLN A 106 -15.46 -9.98 -0.69
N SER A 107 -16.45 -9.09 -0.52
CA SER A 107 -16.50 -8.08 0.54
C SER A 107 -17.91 -8.08 1.17
N TYR A 108 -18.67 -6.99 1.08
CA TYR A 108 -20.11 -6.89 1.39
C TYR A 108 -20.99 -7.44 0.26
N GLY A 109 -20.50 -8.48 -0.42
CA GLY A 109 -21.02 -9.00 -1.68
C GLY A 109 -19.88 -9.38 -2.62
N THR A 110 -20.23 -10.02 -3.73
CA THR A 110 -19.28 -10.34 -4.80
C THR A 110 -19.05 -9.09 -5.64
N ASN A 111 -17.80 -8.74 -5.87
CA ASN A 111 -17.40 -7.57 -6.65
C ASN A 111 -16.40 -7.99 -7.72
N ALA A 112 -16.40 -7.27 -8.84
CA ALA A 112 -15.46 -7.44 -9.92
C ALA A 112 -14.68 -6.14 -10.14
N VAL A 113 -13.37 -6.26 -10.34
CA VAL A 113 -12.56 -5.20 -10.94
C VAL A 113 -12.33 -5.56 -12.39
N VAL A 114 -12.58 -4.61 -13.28
CA VAL A 114 -12.29 -4.75 -14.72
C VAL A 114 -11.38 -3.61 -15.16
N GLU A 115 -10.21 -3.98 -15.69
CA GLU A 115 -9.22 -3.07 -16.28
C GLU A 115 -9.36 -3.11 -17.81
N PHE A 116 -9.69 -1.98 -18.42
CA PHE A 116 -9.79 -1.86 -19.88
C PHE A 116 -8.45 -1.47 -20.52
N THR A 117 -8.31 -1.70 -21.83
CA THR A 117 -7.17 -1.19 -22.61
C THR A 117 -7.15 0.33 -22.68
N SER A 118 -8.31 0.98 -22.78
CA SER A 118 -8.47 2.43 -22.91
C SER A 118 -9.44 3.03 -21.90
N ARG A 119 -9.23 4.30 -21.54
CA ARG A 119 -10.18 5.10 -20.74
C ARG A 119 -11.47 5.39 -21.48
N ASP A 120 -11.45 5.40 -22.82
CA ASP A 120 -12.66 5.64 -23.62
C ASP A 120 -13.72 4.55 -23.40
N SER A 121 -13.28 3.33 -23.08
CA SER A 121 -14.16 2.21 -22.74
C SER A 121 -15.00 2.50 -21.49
N ILE A 122 -14.44 3.22 -20.52
CA ILE A 122 -15.18 3.68 -19.34
C ILE A 122 -16.27 4.67 -19.75
N ALA A 123 -15.96 5.63 -20.63
CA ALA A 123 -16.96 6.58 -21.10
C ALA A 123 -18.08 5.88 -21.86
N ALA A 124 -17.75 4.89 -22.71
CA ALA A 124 -18.73 4.06 -23.40
C ALA A 124 -19.61 3.27 -22.44
N LEU A 125 -19.02 2.62 -21.43
CA LEU A 125 -19.75 1.88 -20.40
C LEU A 125 -20.68 2.80 -19.61
N LYS A 126 -20.18 3.94 -19.12
CA LYS A 126 -20.98 4.91 -18.34
C LYS A 126 -22.18 5.47 -19.13
N ARG A 127 -22.09 5.60 -20.47
CA ARG A 127 -23.23 6.03 -21.31
C ARG A 127 -24.34 4.98 -21.36
N SER A 128 -24.04 3.70 -21.19
CA SER A 128 -25.04 2.63 -21.11
C SER A 128 -25.61 2.41 -19.70
N CYS A 129 -25.02 3.00 -18.67
CA CYS A 129 -25.50 2.88 -17.30
C CYS A 129 -26.72 3.78 -17.06
N THR A 130 -27.69 3.29 -16.29
CA THR A 130 -28.86 4.03 -15.84
C THR A 130 -28.72 4.44 -14.38
N ILE A 131 -29.35 5.56 -14.00
CA ILE A 131 -29.47 5.95 -12.59
C ILE A 131 -30.52 5.03 -11.94
N PRO A 132 -30.24 4.41 -10.78
CA PRO A 132 -31.23 3.59 -10.09
C PRO A 132 -32.50 4.38 -9.76
N SER A 133 -33.67 3.82 -10.08
CA SER A 133 -34.96 4.29 -9.61
C SER A 133 -35.54 3.24 -8.67
N VAL A 134 -35.53 3.51 -7.36
CA VAL A 134 -36.21 2.69 -6.35
C VAL A 134 -37.40 3.49 -5.85
N GLN A 135 -38.57 2.84 -5.74
CA GLN A 135 -39.76 3.51 -5.22
C GLN A 135 -39.48 4.02 -3.79
N HIS A 136 -39.79 5.29 -3.54
CA HIS A 136 -39.59 5.98 -2.25
C HIS A 136 -38.13 6.27 -1.84
N GLU A 137 -37.14 6.11 -2.72
CA GLU A 137 -35.75 6.52 -2.46
C GLU A 137 -35.25 7.52 -3.51
N ALA A 138 -34.56 8.58 -3.03
CA ALA A 138 -33.86 9.52 -3.89
C ALA A 138 -32.37 9.18 -3.94
N ALA A 139 -31.84 8.95 -5.14
CA ALA A 139 -30.41 8.72 -5.34
C ALA A 139 -29.68 10.04 -5.61
N VAL A 140 -28.50 10.23 -4.99
CA VAL A 140 -27.58 11.30 -5.39
C VAL A 140 -27.03 10.96 -6.78
N PRO A 141 -27.22 11.81 -7.81
CA PRO A 141 -26.89 11.48 -9.19
C PRO A 141 -25.38 11.64 -9.52
N PHE A 142 -24.50 11.21 -8.62
CA PHE A 142 -23.05 11.20 -8.85
C PHE A 142 -22.65 9.99 -9.72
N LYS A 143 -22.41 10.23 -11.01
CA LYS A 143 -22.02 9.19 -11.97
C LYS A 143 -20.55 8.78 -11.79
N SER A 144 -20.30 7.80 -10.93
CA SER A 144 -18.97 7.27 -10.64
C SER A 144 -18.56 6.12 -11.58
N ARG A 145 -17.38 5.52 -11.34
CA ARG A 145 -16.93 4.24 -11.91
C ARG A 145 -17.23 3.03 -11.02
N LEU A 146 -17.98 3.25 -9.93
CA LEU A 146 -18.57 2.20 -9.10
C LEU A 146 -19.96 1.88 -9.65
N LEU A 147 -20.13 0.67 -10.17
CA LEU A 147 -21.31 0.23 -10.90
C LEU A 147 -21.93 -1.00 -10.23
N SER A 148 -23.17 -1.32 -10.60
CA SER A 148 -23.86 -2.54 -10.16
C SER A 148 -24.40 -3.29 -11.37
N LEU A 149 -24.08 -4.57 -11.46
CA LEU A 149 -24.64 -5.46 -12.47
C LEU A 149 -26.06 -5.86 -12.06
N LYS A 150 -27.04 -5.51 -12.89
CA LYS A 150 -28.41 -6.03 -12.75
C LYS A 150 -28.60 -7.20 -13.71
N GLY A 151 -29.11 -8.32 -13.21
CA GLY A 151 -29.47 -9.46 -14.03
C GLY A 151 -30.66 -10.19 -13.43
N ASN A 152 -31.59 -10.64 -14.28
CA ASN A 152 -32.60 -11.60 -13.85
C ASN A 152 -31.88 -12.90 -13.51
N VAL A 153 -31.90 -13.28 -12.24
CA VAL A 153 -31.44 -14.60 -11.79
C VAL A 153 -32.48 -15.62 -12.26
N SER A 154 -32.46 -15.96 -13.55
CA SER A 154 -33.20 -17.11 -14.04
C SER A 154 -32.71 -18.32 -13.28
N GLN A 155 -33.64 -19.04 -12.64
CA GLN A 155 -33.37 -20.30 -11.93
C GLN A 155 -32.91 -21.39 -12.93
N SER A 156 -31.71 -21.26 -13.48
CA SER A 156 -31.03 -22.36 -14.17
C SER A 156 -30.04 -22.97 -13.20
N SER A 157 -30.25 -24.24 -12.88
CA SER A 157 -29.56 -25.07 -11.90
C SER A 157 -28.06 -25.33 -12.15
N SER A 158 -27.41 -24.58 -13.04
CA SER A 158 -26.00 -24.74 -13.42
C SER A 158 -25.20 -23.41 -13.38
N LEU A 159 -25.39 -22.60 -12.34
CA LEU A 159 -24.59 -21.38 -12.13
C LEU A 159 -23.33 -21.70 -11.33
N ASN A 160 -22.17 -21.63 -11.99
CA ASN A 160 -20.85 -21.77 -11.36
C ASN A 160 -20.57 -20.58 -10.44
N THR A 161 -20.13 -20.84 -9.21
CA THR A 161 -19.58 -19.83 -8.30
C THR A 161 -18.27 -19.31 -8.88
N VAL A 162 -18.15 -18.00 -9.05
CA VAL A 162 -16.94 -17.38 -9.60
C VAL A 162 -15.81 -17.49 -8.58
N ARG A 163 -14.59 -17.80 -9.05
CA ARG A 163 -13.41 -17.88 -8.18
C ARG A 163 -13.03 -16.49 -7.72
N CYS A 164 -13.18 -16.23 -6.41
CA CYS A 164 -12.81 -14.97 -5.80
C CYS A 164 -11.38 -15.01 -5.25
N CYS A 165 -10.63 -13.93 -5.39
CA CYS A 165 -9.39 -13.73 -4.66
C CYS A 165 -9.69 -13.37 -3.19
N GLU A 166 -8.77 -13.76 -2.31
CA GLU A 166 -8.86 -13.50 -0.87
C GLU A 166 -8.12 -12.20 -0.52
N HIS A 167 -8.83 -11.25 0.10
CA HIS A 167 -8.25 -9.98 0.58
C HIS A 167 -8.07 -9.94 2.10
N SER A 168 -8.43 -11.02 2.79
CA SER A 168 -8.31 -11.13 4.25
C SER A 168 -7.08 -11.96 4.62
N PRO A 169 -6.31 -11.55 5.64
CA PRO A 169 -5.18 -12.35 6.10
C PRO A 169 -5.68 -13.64 6.77
N ILE A 170 -4.97 -14.75 6.57
CA ILE A 170 -5.31 -16.02 7.23
C ILE A 170 -5.23 -15.87 8.77
N PRO A 171 -6.13 -16.53 9.52
CA PRO A 171 -6.08 -16.53 10.98
C PRO A 171 -4.74 -17.04 11.51
N VAL A 172 -4.28 -16.51 12.66
CA VAL A 172 -3.00 -16.90 13.27
C VAL A 172 -2.94 -18.41 13.56
N SER A 173 -4.07 -19.04 13.90
CA SER A 173 -4.13 -20.49 14.13
C SER A 173 -3.81 -21.32 12.87
N GLU A 174 -4.32 -20.91 11.71
CA GLU A 174 -4.03 -21.58 10.44
C GLU A 174 -2.58 -21.30 10.01
N LEU A 175 -2.12 -20.06 10.21
CA LEU A 175 -0.73 -19.69 9.98
C LEU A 175 0.21 -20.56 10.82
N LEU A 176 -0.04 -20.73 12.12
CA LEU A 176 0.77 -21.58 13.00
C LEU A 176 0.88 -23.01 12.47
N GLN A 177 -0.22 -23.58 11.97
CA GLN A 177 -0.20 -24.91 11.36
C GLN A 177 0.66 -24.96 10.09
N LYS A 178 0.61 -23.92 9.24
CA LYS A 178 1.46 -23.82 8.04
C LYS A 178 2.94 -23.68 8.40
N LEU A 179 3.26 -22.87 9.40
CA LEU A 179 4.63 -22.64 9.86
C LEU A 179 5.25 -23.90 10.49
N SER A 180 4.50 -24.61 11.33
CA SER A 180 5.01 -25.84 11.97
C SER A 180 5.35 -26.96 10.97
N ARG A 181 4.81 -26.91 9.76
CA ARG A 181 5.05 -27.89 8.68
C ARG A 181 6.27 -27.58 7.81
N GLN A 182 6.88 -26.40 7.94
CA GLN A 182 8.08 -26.05 7.16
C GLN A 182 9.30 -26.82 7.69
N GLU A 183 10.40 -26.85 6.95
CA GLU A 183 11.61 -27.60 7.32
C GLU A 183 12.62 -26.74 8.10
N SER A 184 12.64 -25.43 7.83
CA SER A 184 13.57 -24.46 8.43
C SER A 184 12.86 -23.18 8.92
N VAL A 185 13.50 -22.44 9.84
CA VAL A 185 13.02 -21.12 10.27
C VAL A 185 13.02 -20.14 9.09
N ASP A 186 14.02 -20.21 8.21
CA ASP A 186 14.07 -19.45 6.97
C ASP A 186 12.80 -19.66 6.11
N GLU A 187 12.37 -20.90 5.92
CA GLU A 187 11.10 -21.20 5.21
C GLU A 187 9.87 -20.74 5.98
N GLN A 188 9.85 -20.83 7.31
CA GLN A 188 8.76 -20.27 8.11
C GLN A 188 8.62 -18.75 7.88
N LEU A 189 9.73 -18.01 7.83
CA LEU A 189 9.72 -16.57 7.59
C LEU A 189 9.24 -16.23 6.17
N ARG A 190 9.65 -17.00 5.15
CA ARG A 190 9.15 -16.85 3.78
C ARG A 190 7.65 -17.16 3.71
N CYS A 191 7.22 -18.28 4.26
CA CYS A 191 5.82 -18.70 4.32
C CYS A 191 4.93 -17.66 5.01
N LEU A 192 5.37 -17.08 6.14
CA LEU A 192 4.65 -15.98 6.80
C LEU A 192 4.48 -14.78 5.86
N THR A 193 5.56 -14.41 5.16
CA THR A 193 5.56 -13.25 4.27
C THR A 193 4.61 -13.48 3.10
N GLU A 194 4.68 -14.63 2.45
CA GLU A 194 3.81 -15.01 1.33
C GLU A 194 2.34 -15.06 1.75
N ALA A 195 2.04 -15.61 2.94
CA ALA A 195 0.68 -15.72 3.43
C ALA A 195 0.04 -14.35 3.74
N TYR A 196 0.84 -13.35 4.12
CA TYR A 196 0.33 -12.07 4.61
C TYR A 196 0.56 -10.89 3.66
N GLN A 197 1.52 -10.95 2.73
CA GLN A 197 1.81 -9.82 1.83
C GLN A 197 0.60 -9.47 0.93
N LEU A 198 0.54 -8.22 0.47
CA LEU A 198 -0.47 -7.80 -0.49
C LEU A 198 -0.31 -8.57 -1.81
N SER A 199 -1.42 -9.02 -2.38
CA SER A 199 -1.44 -9.58 -3.73
C SER A 199 -1.52 -8.47 -4.79
N GLU A 200 -1.25 -8.82 -6.03
CA GLU A 200 -1.37 -7.90 -7.17
C GLU A 200 -2.79 -7.37 -7.37
N GLU A 201 -3.80 -8.20 -7.11
CA GLU A 201 -5.21 -7.83 -7.12
C GLU A 201 -5.53 -6.86 -5.98
N ASP A 202 -5.02 -7.10 -4.77
CA ASP A 202 -5.21 -6.21 -3.61
C ASP A 202 -4.59 -4.82 -3.86
N ILE A 203 -3.37 -4.79 -4.38
CA ILE A 203 -2.69 -3.54 -4.79
C ILE A 203 -3.51 -2.82 -5.87
N SER A 204 -3.94 -3.53 -6.91
CA SER A 204 -4.74 -2.95 -8.00
C SER A 204 -6.06 -2.37 -7.50
N LEU A 205 -6.74 -3.06 -6.58
CA LEU A 205 -7.95 -2.55 -5.93
C LEU A 205 -7.68 -1.30 -5.08
N ARG A 206 -6.57 -1.24 -4.33
CA ARG A 206 -6.18 -0.05 -3.55
C ARG A 206 -5.96 1.17 -4.42
N PHE A 207 -5.24 1.02 -5.54
CA PHE A 207 -5.04 2.10 -6.51
C PHE A 207 -6.36 2.52 -7.17
N LEU A 208 -7.26 1.57 -7.47
CA LEU A 208 -8.60 1.88 -7.97
C LEU A 208 -9.42 2.69 -6.97
N VAL A 209 -9.42 2.32 -5.69
CA VAL A 209 -10.14 3.08 -4.64
C VAL A 209 -9.60 4.51 -4.52
N CYS A 210 -8.28 4.71 -4.56
CA CYS A 210 -7.69 6.05 -4.61
C CYS A 210 -8.19 6.83 -5.83
N SER A 211 -8.21 6.18 -7.00
CA SER A 211 -8.69 6.78 -8.25
C SER A 211 -10.18 7.16 -8.19
N LEU A 212 -11.03 6.31 -7.61
CA LEU A 212 -12.47 6.57 -7.42
C LEU A 212 -12.73 7.79 -6.52
N LEU A 213 -11.96 7.93 -5.44
CA LEU A 213 -12.05 9.11 -4.58
C LEU A 213 -11.47 10.36 -5.25
N GLY A 214 -10.48 10.18 -6.12
CA GLY A 214 -9.99 11.23 -7.00
C GLY A 214 -11.09 11.81 -7.87
N ASP A 215 -11.99 10.98 -8.42
CA ASP A 215 -13.15 11.45 -9.20
C ASP A 215 -14.08 12.36 -8.38
N ILE A 216 -14.23 12.11 -7.08
CA ILE A 216 -15.03 12.96 -6.18
C ILE A 216 -14.33 14.28 -5.93
N ALA A 217 -13.04 14.24 -5.60
CA ALA A 217 -12.25 15.44 -5.31
C ALA A 217 -12.08 16.34 -6.54
N ALA A 218 -11.97 15.75 -7.73
CA ALA A 218 -11.83 16.47 -8.99
C ALA A 218 -13.02 17.38 -9.35
N ALA A 219 -14.18 17.18 -8.71
CA ALA A 219 -15.33 18.09 -8.87
C ALA A 219 -15.05 19.51 -8.35
N TYR A 220 -14.19 19.64 -7.33
CA TYR A 220 -13.79 20.92 -6.74
C TYR A 220 -12.35 21.31 -7.07
N PHE A 221 -11.46 20.32 -7.17
CA PHE A 221 -10.04 20.51 -7.44
C PHE A 221 -9.67 19.75 -8.73
N PRO A 222 -9.95 20.33 -9.91
CA PRO A 222 -9.54 19.73 -11.18
C PRO A 222 -8.06 19.41 -11.14
N GLU A 223 -7.65 18.29 -11.74
CA GLU A 223 -6.24 17.83 -11.77
C GLU A 223 -5.66 17.34 -10.44
N CYS A 224 -6.45 17.30 -9.36
CA CYS A 224 -6.00 16.63 -8.14
C CYS A 224 -5.73 15.14 -8.37
N ILE A 225 -4.80 14.58 -7.58
CA ILE A 225 -4.48 13.16 -7.61
C ILE A 225 -4.56 12.63 -6.19
N ILE A 226 -5.26 11.52 -5.98
CA ILE A 226 -5.18 10.79 -4.71
C ILE A 226 -4.23 9.62 -4.92
N ARG A 227 -3.15 9.60 -4.14
CA ARG A 227 -2.08 8.59 -4.21
C ARG A 227 -2.09 7.72 -2.95
N PRO A 228 -1.94 6.40 -3.06
CA PRO A 228 -1.70 5.57 -1.88
C PRO A 228 -0.29 5.85 -1.33
N PHE A 229 -0.15 5.75 -0.02
CA PHE A 229 1.16 5.73 0.63
C PHE A 229 1.20 4.70 1.76
N GLY A 230 2.28 4.69 2.53
CA GLY A 230 2.41 3.82 3.70
C GLY A 230 2.43 2.35 3.31
N SER A 231 1.68 1.53 4.06
CA SER A 231 1.71 0.06 3.92
C SER A 231 1.36 -0.43 2.52
N THR A 232 0.58 0.32 1.74
CA THR A 232 0.19 -0.07 0.38
C THR A 232 1.37 -0.13 -0.59
N VAL A 233 2.35 0.76 -0.45
CA VAL A 233 3.42 0.95 -1.45
C VAL A 233 4.83 0.79 -0.88
N ASN A 234 4.98 0.60 0.43
CA ASN A 234 6.28 0.55 1.10
C ASN A 234 6.94 -0.84 1.14
N SER A 235 6.40 -1.84 0.41
CA SER A 235 6.81 -3.27 0.38
C SER A 235 6.52 -4.12 1.64
N PHE A 236 6.02 -3.50 2.72
CA PHE A 236 5.72 -4.14 4.00
C PHE A 236 4.21 -4.19 4.29
N GLY A 237 3.37 -4.01 3.28
CA GLY A 237 1.91 -4.12 3.41
C GLY A 237 1.47 -5.55 3.68
N LYS A 238 0.53 -5.72 4.61
CA LYS A 238 -0.14 -6.99 4.83
C LYS A 238 -1.61 -6.92 4.43
N LEU A 239 -2.19 -8.03 4.00
CA LEU A 239 -3.62 -8.12 3.72
C LEU A 239 -4.44 -7.62 4.91
N GLY A 240 -5.48 -6.84 4.60
CA GLY A 240 -6.31 -6.15 5.60
C GLY A 240 -5.66 -4.94 6.28
N CYS A 241 -4.50 -4.43 5.83
CA CYS A 241 -4.00 -3.14 6.30
C CYS A 241 -4.82 -1.97 5.75
N ASP A 242 -4.83 -0.87 6.50
CA ASP A 242 -5.48 0.39 6.12
C ASP A 242 -4.95 0.92 4.77
N LEU A 243 -5.80 1.64 4.05
CA LEU A 243 -5.45 2.37 2.84
C LEU A 243 -5.19 3.83 3.19
N ASP A 244 -3.92 4.14 3.42
CA ASP A 244 -3.43 5.50 3.63
C ASP A 244 -3.34 6.24 2.28
N MET A 245 -3.96 7.42 2.20
CA MET A 245 -4.12 8.19 0.97
C MET A 245 -3.67 9.63 1.14
N PHE A 246 -2.98 10.14 0.12
CA PHE A 246 -2.52 11.51 0.03
C PHE A 246 -3.21 12.22 -1.13
N LEU A 247 -3.94 13.29 -0.83
CA LEU A 247 -4.46 14.22 -1.81
C LEU A 247 -3.34 15.18 -2.25
N ASP A 248 -2.87 14.95 -3.46
CA ASP A 248 -1.87 15.73 -4.17
C ASP A 248 -2.56 16.83 -4.99
N LEU A 249 -2.18 18.07 -4.71
CA LEU A 249 -2.72 19.27 -5.34
C LEU A 249 -1.65 20.00 -6.18
N ASP A 250 -0.49 19.38 -6.42
CA ASP A 250 0.61 20.05 -7.10
C ASP A 250 0.25 20.40 -8.55
N GLY A 251 -0.50 19.53 -9.24
CA GLY A 251 -1.06 19.83 -10.57
C GLY A 251 -1.96 21.08 -10.56
N VAL A 252 -2.73 21.25 -9.48
CA VAL A 252 -3.65 22.38 -9.29
C VAL A 252 -2.90 23.68 -9.00
N SER A 253 -1.75 23.59 -8.31
CA SER A 253 -0.94 24.76 -7.95
C SER A 253 -0.17 25.39 -9.13
N GLY A 254 -0.22 24.76 -10.31
CA GLY A 254 0.39 25.24 -11.55
C GLY A 254 1.91 24.98 -11.62
N GLN A 255 2.41 24.70 -12.83
CA GLN A 255 3.86 24.67 -13.08
C GLN A 255 4.44 26.09 -12.93
N LYS A 256 5.64 26.19 -12.35
CA LYS A 256 6.37 27.47 -12.20
C LYS A 256 6.36 28.24 -13.53
N GLN A 257 5.74 29.42 -13.53
CA GLN A 257 5.61 30.25 -14.72
C GLN A 257 7.00 30.53 -15.33
N SER A 258 7.12 30.38 -16.65
CA SER A 258 8.27 30.88 -17.39
C SER A 258 8.31 32.40 -17.24
N LYS A 259 9.47 32.95 -16.83
CA LYS A 259 9.72 34.40 -16.82
C LYS A 259 9.69 34.93 -18.25
N GLY A 260 8.51 35.25 -18.77
CA GLY A 260 8.34 35.67 -20.17
C GLY A 260 7.08 36.49 -20.34
N SER A 261 7.26 37.74 -20.81
CA SER A 261 6.28 38.83 -20.86
C SER A 261 5.87 39.34 -19.47
N GLY A 262 6.09 40.63 -19.19
CA GLY A 262 5.86 41.26 -17.87
C GLY A 262 4.40 41.34 -17.42
N LEU A 263 3.51 40.54 -18.01
CA LEU A 263 2.10 40.41 -17.64
C LEU A 263 1.81 38.94 -17.38
N SER A 264 1.24 38.63 -16.21
CA SER A 264 0.79 37.29 -15.84
C SER A 264 -0.67 37.37 -15.41
N ILE A 265 -1.47 36.39 -15.81
CA ILE A 265 -2.85 36.21 -15.35
C ILE A 265 -2.85 35.09 -14.31
N GLU A 266 -3.47 35.33 -13.17
CA GLU A 266 -3.63 34.36 -12.09
C GLU A 266 -5.11 34.20 -11.72
N TYR A 267 -5.46 33.05 -11.14
CA TYR A 267 -6.79 32.87 -10.57
C TYR A 267 -6.93 33.71 -9.30
N GLN A 268 -8.06 34.40 -9.16
CA GLN A 268 -8.39 35.08 -7.91
C GLN A 268 -8.75 34.03 -6.84
N MET A 269 -7.79 33.69 -5.98
CA MET A 269 -7.96 32.70 -4.91
C MET A 269 -8.08 33.36 -3.54
N LYS A 270 -8.78 32.70 -2.61
CA LYS A 270 -8.88 33.15 -1.22
C LYS A 270 -7.56 32.91 -0.49
N SER A 271 -6.94 33.99 0.00
CA SER A 271 -5.76 33.89 0.87
C SER A 271 -6.14 33.57 2.31
N VAL A 272 -5.35 32.72 2.96
CA VAL A 272 -5.50 32.35 4.37
C VAL A 272 -4.12 32.33 5.05
N THR A 273 -4.10 32.27 6.37
CA THR A 273 -2.90 32.51 7.19
C THR A 273 -1.86 31.38 7.18
N SER A 274 -2.22 30.16 6.79
CA SER A 274 -1.28 29.02 6.75
C SER A 274 -1.73 27.88 5.83
N ASP A 275 -0.77 27.13 5.30
CA ASP A 275 -1.01 25.89 4.53
C ASP A 275 -1.80 24.85 5.33
N ARG A 276 -1.63 24.83 6.65
CA ARG A 276 -2.42 23.98 7.55
C ARG A 276 -3.90 24.33 7.51
N THR A 277 -4.24 25.62 7.53
CA THR A 277 -5.64 26.09 7.45
C THR A 277 -6.25 25.77 6.08
N VAL A 278 -5.47 25.90 4.99
CA VAL A 278 -5.88 25.44 3.65
C VAL A 278 -6.18 23.94 3.68
N THR A 279 -5.23 23.14 4.17
CA THR A 279 -5.32 21.68 4.27
C THR A 279 -6.56 21.23 5.04
N GLN A 280 -6.82 21.82 6.21
CA GLN A 280 -8.00 21.52 7.02
C GLN A 280 -9.30 21.87 6.30
N SER A 281 -9.33 23.00 5.60
CA SER A 281 -10.50 23.46 4.84
C SER A 281 -10.81 22.52 3.68
N ILE A 282 -9.79 22.14 2.91
CA ILE A 282 -9.88 21.19 1.79
C ILE A 282 -10.38 19.83 2.30
N LEU A 283 -9.73 19.27 3.32
CA LEU A 283 -10.14 17.98 3.89
C LEU A 283 -11.53 18.03 4.50
N SER A 284 -11.96 19.16 5.05
CA SER A 284 -13.33 19.32 5.54
C SER A 284 -14.35 19.19 4.40
N VAL A 285 -14.12 19.90 3.29
CA VAL A 285 -15.01 19.87 2.11
C VAL A 285 -14.99 18.49 1.44
N ILE A 286 -13.81 17.92 1.22
CA ILE A 286 -13.68 16.58 0.62
C ILE A 286 -14.31 15.52 1.53
N GLY A 287 -14.10 15.60 2.85
CA GLY A 287 -14.73 14.70 3.80
C GLY A 287 -16.26 14.79 3.78
N GLU A 288 -16.82 16.00 3.64
CA GLU A 288 -18.26 16.18 3.46
C GLU A 288 -18.75 15.56 2.15
N CYS A 289 -18.02 15.73 1.06
CA CYS A 289 -18.38 15.14 -0.24
C CYS A 289 -18.30 13.61 -0.22
N VAL A 290 -17.29 13.04 0.44
CA VAL A 290 -17.19 11.58 0.63
C VAL A 290 -18.36 11.06 1.47
N ASP A 291 -18.76 11.78 2.53
CA ASP A 291 -19.88 11.38 3.40
C ASP A 291 -21.24 11.47 2.69
N LYS A 292 -21.48 12.54 1.91
CA LYS A 292 -22.79 12.79 1.30
C LYS A 292 -22.95 12.17 -0.09
N PHE A 293 -21.86 12.05 -0.86
CA PHE A 293 -21.92 11.71 -2.27
C PHE A 293 -21.05 10.49 -2.65
N GLY A 294 -20.14 10.05 -1.77
CA GLY A 294 -19.26 8.91 -2.01
C GLY A 294 -20.02 7.59 -1.91
N PRO A 295 -20.27 6.88 -3.03
CA PRO A 295 -21.06 5.67 -2.99
C PRO A 295 -20.30 4.56 -2.26
N GLY A 296 -20.92 3.98 -1.22
CA GLY A 296 -20.30 2.95 -0.40
C GLY A 296 -19.26 3.46 0.61
N CYS A 297 -19.06 4.77 0.73
CA CYS A 297 -18.27 5.36 1.80
C CYS A 297 -19.14 5.53 3.05
N VAL A 298 -18.71 4.99 4.19
CA VAL A 298 -19.47 5.02 5.45
C VAL A 298 -18.58 5.36 6.63
N GLY A 299 -19.20 5.87 7.70
CA GLY A 299 -18.52 6.16 8.96
C GLY A 299 -17.44 7.23 8.85
N VAL A 300 -17.71 8.29 8.07
CA VAL A 300 -16.74 9.37 7.82
C VAL A 300 -16.46 10.18 9.08
N GLN A 301 -15.18 10.35 9.40
CA GLN A 301 -14.68 11.08 10.57
C GLN A 301 -13.63 12.10 10.14
N LYS A 302 -13.93 13.39 10.34
CA LYS A 302 -13.03 14.51 10.03
C LYS A 302 -12.13 14.80 11.24
N ILE A 303 -10.90 14.26 11.23
CA ILE A 303 -9.92 14.41 12.32
C ILE A 303 -8.94 15.55 11.96
N LEU A 304 -9.47 16.77 11.89
CA LEU A 304 -8.74 17.93 11.35
C LEU A 304 -7.74 18.56 12.34
N SER A 305 -7.92 18.33 13.64
CA SER A 305 -7.08 18.90 14.70
C SER A 305 -5.81 18.10 14.98
N ALA A 306 -5.67 16.89 14.42
CA ALA A 306 -4.47 16.07 14.58
C ALA A 306 -3.23 16.75 14.00
N ARG A 307 -2.03 16.33 14.43
CA ARG A 307 -0.75 16.85 13.89
C ARG A 307 -0.76 16.82 12.36
N CYS A 308 -1.14 15.68 11.78
CA CYS A 308 -1.45 15.53 10.36
C CYS A 308 -2.98 15.42 10.22
N PRO A 309 -3.67 16.49 9.75
CA PRO A 309 -5.12 16.46 9.53
C PRO A 309 -5.50 15.34 8.56
N LEU A 310 -6.57 14.61 8.86
CA LEU A 310 -7.06 13.53 8.00
C LEU A 310 -8.57 13.33 8.06
N VAL A 311 -9.10 12.64 7.06
CA VAL A 311 -10.48 12.13 6.99
C VAL A 311 -10.42 10.61 6.98
N ARG A 312 -11.04 9.99 7.96
CA ARG A 312 -11.11 8.52 8.11
C ARG A 312 -12.49 8.00 7.73
N PHE A 313 -12.58 6.92 6.97
CA PHE A 313 -13.85 6.30 6.57
C PHE A 313 -13.65 4.84 6.13
N ALA A 314 -14.73 4.08 5.98
CA ALA A 314 -14.69 2.74 5.39
C ALA A 314 -15.29 2.78 3.98
N HIS A 315 -14.60 2.19 3.00
CA HIS A 315 -15.11 2.00 1.64
C HIS A 315 -15.67 0.58 1.50
N GLN A 316 -16.98 0.43 1.66
CA GLN A 316 -17.69 -0.86 1.71
C GLN A 316 -17.43 -1.75 0.48
N PRO A 317 -17.47 -1.25 -0.78
CA PRO A 317 -17.27 -2.11 -1.94
C PRO A 317 -15.91 -2.81 -1.96
N SER A 318 -14.85 -2.16 -1.48
CA SER A 318 -13.51 -2.78 -1.37
C SER A 318 -13.27 -3.43 0.00
N GLY A 319 -14.03 -3.07 1.03
CA GLY A 319 -13.81 -3.53 2.41
C GLY A 319 -12.64 -2.83 3.12
N PHE A 320 -12.10 -1.74 2.57
CA PHE A 320 -10.94 -1.06 3.13
C PHE A 320 -11.31 0.00 4.16
N GLN A 321 -10.54 0.05 5.24
CA GLN A 321 -10.43 1.23 6.11
C GLN A 321 -9.50 2.24 5.45
N CYS A 322 -9.95 3.48 5.32
CA CYS A 322 -9.33 4.50 4.51
C CYS A 322 -8.99 5.74 5.34
N ASP A 323 -7.76 6.25 5.21
CA ASP A 323 -7.29 7.47 5.86
C ASP A 323 -6.78 8.45 4.78
N LEU A 324 -7.55 9.50 4.50
CA LEU A 324 -7.20 10.54 3.52
C LEU A 324 -6.59 11.75 4.21
N THR A 325 -5.35 12.10 3.86
CA THR A 325 -4.68 13.33 4.29
C THR A 325 -4.32 14.22 3.10
N ALA A 326 -3.95 15.45 3.38
CA ALA A 326 -3.40 16.41 2.43
C ALA A 326 -2.15 17.05 3.04
N ASN A 327 -1.21 17.44 2.19
CA ASN A 327 0.08 18.03 2.59
C ASN A 327 0.96 17.18 3.53
N ASN A 328 1.17 15.89 3.23
CA ASN A 328 2.10 15.00 3.95
C ASN A 328 3.13 14.36 3.01
N ARG A 329 3.89 15.19 2.30
CA ARG A 329 4.88 14.72 1.31
C ARG A 329 6.02 13.93 1.93
N VAL A 330 6.37 14.22 3.19
CA VAL A 330 7.38 13.46 3.95
C VAL A 330 6.97 12.00 4.12
N ALA A 331 5.67 11.70 4.29
CA ALA A 331 5.20 10.33 4.37
C ALA A 331 5.34 9.56 3.04
N ILE A 332 5.22 10.25 1.89
CA ILE A 332 5.52 9.65 0.57
C ILE A 332 7.00 9.25 0.50
N LYS A 333 7.91 10.16 0.86
CA LYS A 333 9.36 9.87 0.88
C LYS A 333 9.74 8.80 1.91
N SER A 334 9.03 8.76 3.04
CA SER A 334 9.17 7.66 4.01
C SER A 334 8.74 6.32 3.43
N SER A 335 7.66 6.30 2.65
CA SER A 335 7.19 5.10 1.96
C SER A 335 8.18 4.65 0.88
N GLU A 336 8.75 5.59 0.13
CA GLU A 336 9.81 5.34 -0.86
C GLU A 336 11.07 4.78 -0.21
N LEU A 337 11.52 5.35 0.91
CA LEU A 337 12.69 4.84 1.64
C LEU A 337 12.51 3.39 2.07
N LEU A 338 11.34 3.08 2.65
CA LEU A 338 10.98 1.73 3.05
C LEU A 338 10.89 0.78 1.85
N PHE A 339 10.32 1.23 0.73
CA PHE A 339 10.28 0.49 -0.53
C PHE A 339 11.69 0.17 -1.03
N VAL A 340 12.60 1.16 -1.06
CA VAL A 340 13.99 0.97 -1.47
C VAL A 340 14.66 -0.09 -0.59
N TYR A 341 14.56 0.01 0.73
CA TYR A 341 15.16 -0.98 1.63
C TYR A 341 14.57 -2.39 1.46
N GLY A 342 13.25 -2.51 1.23
CA GLY A 342 12.62 -3.79 0.96
C GLY A 342 13.00 -4.40 -0.39
N ARG A 343 13.48 -3.59 -1.35
CA ARG A 343 13.98 -4.08 -2.65
C ARG A 343 15.47 -4.40 -2.65
N LEU A 344 16.26 -3.78 -1.77
CA LEU A 344 17.70 -3.99 -1.73
C LEU A 344 18.07 -5.39 -1.24
N ASP A 345 17.31 -5.93 -0.29
CA ASP A 345 17.52 -7.28 0.22
C ASP A 345 16.18 -7.89 0.69
N GLU A 346 15.82 -9.05 0.15
CA GLU A 346 14.55 -9.73 0.45
C GLU A 346 14.42 -10.10 1.94
N ARG A 347 15.55 -10.32 2.63
CA ARG A 347 15.55 -10.70 4.05
C ARG A 347 14.97 -9.61 4.93
N VAL A 348 15.05 -8.35 4.50
CA VAL A 348 14.43 -7.21 5.19
C VAL A 348 12.92 -7.40 5.26
N ARG A 349 12.27 -7.77 4.15
CA ARG A 349 10.82 -8.01 4.12
C ARG A 349 10.45 -9.14 5.08
N HIS A 350 11.13 -10.27 4.97
CA HIS A 350 10.86 -11.43 5.81
C HIS A 350 10.98 -11.14 7.31
N VAL A 351 12.05 -10.46 7.75
CA VAL A 351 12.25 -10.10 9.15
C VAL A 351 11.25 -9.04 9.61
N VAL A 352 10.93 -8.03 8.78
CA VAL A 352 9.90 -7.01 9.12
C VAL A 352 8.53 -7.66 9.32
N PHE A 353 8.13 -8.60 8.45
CA PHE A 353 6.86 -9.32 8.61
C PHE A 353 6.84 -10.17 9.89
N ALA A 354 7.92 -10.92 10.15
CA ALA A 354 8.07 -11.73 11.35
C ALA A 354 7.96 -10.89 12.64
N VAL A 355 8.76 -9.83 12.74
CA VAL A 355 8.80 -8.94 13.90
C VAL A 355 7.46 -8.22 14.10
N ARG A 356 6.79 -7.77 13.02
CA ARG A 356 5.44 -7.16 13.14
C ARG A 356 4.37 -8.16 13.55
N CYS A 357 4.46 -9.40 13.09
CA CYS A 357 3.52 -10.45 13.51
C CYS A 357 3.71 -10.79 15.00
N TRP A 358 4.95 -11.02 15.41
CA TRP A 358 5.37 -11.24 16.80
C TRP A 358 4.91 -10.10 17.72
N ALA A 359 5.21 -8.86 17.35
CA ALA A 359 4.85 -7.70 18.16
C ALA A 359 3.33 -7.50 18.29
N ARG A 360 2.55 -7.94 17.30
CA ARG A 360 1.08 -7.94 17.38
C ARG A 360 0.57 -9.05 18.30
N VAL A 361 1.09 -10.27 18.17
CA VAL A 361 0.69 -11.41 19.04
C VAL A 361 0.95 -11.07 20.50
N HIS A 362 2.10 -10.48 20.80
CA HIS A 362 2.51 -10.12 22.16
C HIS A 362 2.08 -8.70 22.60
N SER A 363 1.12 -8.09 21.89
CA SER A 363 0.54 -6.78 22.26
C SER A 363 1.55 -5.62 22.46
N ILE A 364 2.68 -5.65 21.76
CA ILE A 364 3.64 -4.52 21.65
C ILE A 364 3.11 -3.44 20.70
N THR A 365 2.29 -3.84 19.72
CA THR A 365 1.57 -2.94 18.81
C THR A 365 0.06 -3.00 19.03
N SER A 366 -0.66 -1.96 18.61
CA SER A 366 -2.13 -1.89 18.67
C SER A 366 -2.69 -1.17 17.44
N SER A 367 -3.93 -1.52 17.07
CA SER A 367 -4.71 -0.80 16.06
C SER A 367 -5.31 0.51 16.59
N ILE A 368 -5.36 0.68 17.91
CA ILE A 368 -5.84 1.90 18.57
C ILE A 368 -4.63 2.75 18.98
N PRO A 369 -4.66 4.07 18.74
CA PRO A 369 -3.62 4.99 19.22
C PRO A 369 -3.39 4.88 20.73
N GLY A 370 -2.14 5.02 21.16
CA GLY A 370 -1.74 4.90 22.55
C GLY A 370 -0.22 4.94 22.70
N ALA A 371 0.29 4.45 23.84
CA ALA A 371 1.71 4.48 24.13
C ALA A 371 2.51 3.33 23.48
N TRP A 372 1.91 2.61 22.54
CA TRP A 372 2.44 1.36 22.02
C TRP A 372 3.47 1.65 20.92
N ILE A 373 4.38 0.72 20.66
CA ILE A 373 5.31 0.88 19.54
C ILE A 373 4.50 0.83 18.25
N THR A 374 4.69 1.82 17.36
CA THR A 374 3.99 1.83 16.08
C THR A 374 4.65 0.85 15.11
N ASN A 375 3.90 0.34 14.11
CA ASN A 375 4.48 -0.50 13.06
C ASN A 375 5.61 0.21 12.30
N PHE A 376 5.53 1.54 12.14
CA PHE A 376 6.58 2.34 11.52
C PHE A 376 7.85 2.36 12.39
N SER A 377 7.73 2.68 13.67
CA SER A 377 8.84 2.64 14.63
C SER A 377 9.50 1.26 14.69
N LEU A 378 8.70 0.20 14.71
CA LEU A 378 9.19 -1.18 14.72
C LEU A 378 9.92 -1.56 13.43
N THR A 379 9.43 -1.09 12.28
CA THR A 379 10.13 -1.30 11.00
C THR A 379 11.47 -0.56 11.00
N VAL A 380 11.54 0.66 11.52
CA VAL A 380 12.81 1.41 11.62
C VAL A 380 13.81 0.74 12.56
N LEU A 381 13.36 0.07 13.64
CA LEU A 381 14.22 -0.78 14.47
C LEU A 381 14.86 -1.89 13.63
N VAL A 382 14.07 -2.61 12.84
CA VAL A 382 14.61 -3.66 11.95
C VAL A 382 15.61 -3.08 10.96
N LEU A 383 15.29 -1.96 10.30
CA LEU A 383 16.22 -1.32 9.35
C LEU A 383 17.54 -0.92 10.00
N PHE A 384 17.47 -0.33 11.20
CA PHE A 384 18.67 0.01 11.96
C PHE A 384 19.51 -1.23 12.27
N PHE A 385 18.90 -2.31 12.75
CA PHE A 385 19.59 -3.57 12.98
C PHE A 385 20.31 -4.08 11.71
N PHE A 386 19.66 -4.02 10.55
CA PHE A 386 20.25 -4.41 9.26
C PHE A 386 21.44 -3.52 8.84
N GLN A 387 21.41 -2.23 9.17
CA GLN A 387 22.54 -1.30 8.96
C GLN A 387 23.71 -1.57 9.91
N ARG A 388 23.46 -2.21 11.05
CA ARG A 388 24.47 -2.54 12.07
C ARG A 388 25.13 -3.90 11.86
N ARG A 389 24.69 -4.68 10.87
CA ARG A 389 25.31 -5.96 10.51
C ARG A 389 26.74 -5.77 10.03
N VAL A 390 27.54 -6.83 10.16
CA VAL A 390 28.92 -6.86 9.66
C VAL A 390 29.08 -8.11 8.79
N PRO A 391 29.18 -7.97 7.45
CA PRO A 391 29.01 -6.73 6.68
C PRO A 391 27.58 -6.17 6.75
N ALA A 392 27.41 -4.86 6.51
CA ALA A 392 26.11 -4.20 6.55
C ALA A 392 25.19 -4.69 5.43
N ILE A 393 23.95 -5.02 5.75
CA ILE A 393 22.97 -5.50 4.75
C ILE A 393 22.30 -4.33 4.04
N LEU A 394 22.06 -3.24 4.76
CA LEU A 394 21.43 -2.04 4.24
C LEU A 394 22.38 -0.84 4.29
N PRO A 395 22.33 0.06 3.29
CA PRO A 395 23.05 1.32 3.36
C PRO A 395 22.37 2.25 4.37
N THR A 396 23.09 3.29 4.79
CA THR A 396 22.50 4.37 5.59
C THR A 396 21.75 5.36 4.69
N LEU A 397 20.79 6.11 5.24
CA LEU A 397 20.09 7.13 4.42
C LEU A 397 21.04 8.24 3.95
N ASP A 398 22.08 8.58 4.73
CA ASP A 398 23.10 9.53 4.25
C ASP A 398 23.90 8.96 3.06
N GLN A 399 24.22 7.66 3.04
CA GLN A 399 24.84 7.02 1.86
C GLN A 399 23.91 7.04 0.64
N LEU A 400 22.60 6.78 0.84
CA LEU A 400 21.60 6.88 -0.25
C LEU A 400 21.51 8.31 -0.79
N ARG A 401 21.60 9.34 0.07
CA ARG A 401 21.64 10.75 -0.35
C ARG A 401 22.91 11.04 -1.14
N ASP A 402 24.06 10.60 -0.66
CA ASP A 402 25.36 10.92 -1.26
C ASP A 402 25.56 10.30 -2.66
N LEU A 403 24.86 9.19 -2.94
CA LEU A 403 24.81 8.55 -4.27
C LEU A 403 23.82 9.21 -5.25
N ALA A 404 22.98 10.12 -4.75
CA ALA A 404 21.87 10.68 -5.52
C ALA A 404 22.36 11.71 -6.55
N GLY A 405 21.75 11.70 -7.73
CA GLY A 405 22.05 12.68 -8.78
C GLY A 405 21.27 13.99 -8.63
N PRO A 406 21.55 15.01 -9.47
CA PRO A 406 20.78 16.26 -9.48
C PRO A 406 19.26 16.08 -9.68
N SER A 407 18.86 15.05 -10.43
CA SER A 407 17.44 14.67 -10.66
C SER A 407 16.73 14.15 -9.41
N ASP A 408 17.48 13.65 -8.44
CA ASP A 408 16.94 12.98 -7.25
C ASP A 408 16.71 13.96 -6.10
N LYS A 409 17.24 15.18 -6.24
CA LYS A 409 17.22 16.21 -5.20
C LYS A 409 15.78 16.52 -4.79
N CYS A 410 15.48 16.28 -3.52
CA CYS A 410 14.13 16.44 -2.98
C CYS A 410 14.20 17.16 -1.64
N ILE A 411 13.80 18.44 -1.62
CA ILE A 411 13.69 19.22 -0.38
C ILE A 411 12.21 19.45 -0.08
N ILE A 412 11.76 19.01 1.09
CA ILE A 412 10.36 19.11 1.53
C ILE A 412 10.34 19.86 2.85
N GLU A 413 9.67 21.01 2.88
CA GLU A 413 9.53 21.82 4.11
C GLU A 413 10.88 22.13 4.79
N GLY A 414 11.91 22.39 3.98
CA GLY A 414 13.27 22.65 4.46
C GLY A 414 14.08 21.40 4.84
N ASN A 415 13.48 20.22 4.81
CA ASN A 415 14.17 18.95 5.10
C ASN A 415 14.72 18.32 3.81
N ASP A 416 15.95 17.80 3.88
CA ASP A 416 16.55 17.04 2.78
C ASP A 416 16.05 15.59 2.78
N CYS A 417 15.16 15.31 1.82
CA CYS A 417 14.51 14.03 1.58
C CYS A 417 15.10 13.30 0.36
N THR A 418 16.29 13.68 -0.08
CA THR A 418 16.94 13.10 -1.27
C THR A 418 17.26 11.61 -1.04
N ILE A 419 16.91 10.78 -2.02
CA ILE A 419 17.18 9.33 -2.07
C ILE A 419 17.61 9.03 -3.50
N VAL A 420 18.72 8.30 -3.68
CA VAL A 420 19.16 7.85 -5.01
C VAL A 420 18.06 7.05 -5.73
N SER A 421 17.76 7.43 -6.97
CA SER A 421 16.73 6.73 -7.77
C SER A 421 17.26 5.45 -8.41
N ASP A 422 18.54 5.42 -8.75
CA ASP A 422 19.23 4.31 -9.40
C ASP A 422 19.88 3.38 -8.37
N LEU A 423 19.16 2.31 -8.03
CA LEU A 423 19.60 1.35 -7.02
C LEU A 423 20.88 0.60 -7.41
N SER A 424 21.26 0.57 -8.70
CA SER A 424 22.50 -0.09 -9.14
C SER A 424 23.77 0.63 -8.66
N LYS A 425 23.66 1.90 -8.24
CA LYS A 425 24.76 2.67 -7.66
C LYS A 425 25.11 2.22 -6.24
N ILE A 426 24.21 1.50 -5.58
CA ILE A 426 24.40 1.05 -4.20
C ILE A 426 25.30 -0.18 -4.22
N LYS A 427 26.51 -0.05 -3.69
CA LYS A 427 27.49 -1.12 -3.57
C LYS A 427 27.72 -1.43 -2.10
N LEU A 428 27.32 -2.63 -1.70
CA LEU A 428 27.56 -3.15 -0.36
C LEU A 428 28.32 -4.47 -0.46
N GLU A 429 29.09 -4.78 0.58
CA GLU A 429 29.68 -6.10 0.74
C GLU A 429 28.58 -7.14 1.00
N LYS A 430 28.75 -8.33 0.42
CA LYS A 430 27.75 -9.38 0.54
C LYS A 430 27.77 -9.96 1.96
N ASN A 431 26.68 -9.75 2.70
CA ASN A 431 26.41 -10.46 3.94
C ASN A 431 25.64 -11.77 3.64
N THR A 432 26.05 -12.88 4.25
CA THR A 432 25.50 -14.23 4.05
C THR A 432 24.74 -14.77 5.27
N ASP A 433 24.39 -13.94 6.24
CA ASP A 433 23.59 -14.35 7.40
C ASP A 433 22.21 -14.88 6.95
N THR A 434 21.77 -16.00 7.52
CA THR A 434 20.45 -16.60 7.24
C THR A 434 19.32 -15.79 7.88
N LEU A 435 18.07 -16.01 7.44
CA LEU A 435 16.90 -15.35 8.04
C LEU A 435 16.76 -15.71 9.52
N GLU A 436 16.98 -16.97 9.86
CA GLU A 436 16.98 -17.46 11.24
C GLU A 436 17.97 -16.68 12.11
N LYS A 437 19.23 -16.60 11.67
CA LYS A 437 20.27 -15.87 12.39
C LYS A 437 19.91 -14.40 12.56
N LEU A 438 19.42 -13.75 11.50
CA LEU A 438 19.03 -12.34 11.56
C LEU A 438 17.86 -12.10 12.52
N LEU A 439 16.87 -12.98 12.56
CA LEU A 439 15.75 -12.85 13.48
C LEU A 439 16.18 -13.10 14.94
N GLN A 440 17.00 -14.12 15.19
CA GLN A 440 17.55 -14.41 16.51
C GLN A 440 18.38 -13.24 17.03
N GLU A 441 19.32 -12.76 16.23
CA GLU A 441 20.23 -11.68 16.62
C GLU A 441 19.52 -10.32 16.70
N PHE A 442 18.39 -10.12 16.01
CA PHE A 442 17.53 -8.95 16.23
C PHE A 442 17.00 -8.92 17.67
N PHE A 443 16.51 -10.06 18.17
CA PHE A 443 16.02 -10.16 19.54
C PHE A 443 17.14 -10.00 20.57
N GLU A 444 18.30 -10.60 20.32
CA GLU A 444 19.48 -10.42 21.19
C GLU A 444 19.97 -8.97 21.20
N PHE A 445 20.04 -8.32 20.03
CA PHE A 445 20.48 -6.94 19.89
C PHE A 445 19.59 -6.01 20.71
N TYR A 446 18.27 -6.09 20.55
CA TYR A 446 17.34 -5.20 21.25
C TYR A 446 17.03 -5.62 22.69
N GLY A 447 17.25 -6.88 23.06
CA GLY A 447 17.24 -7.31 24.46
C GLY A 447 18.38 -6.69 25.29
N ASN A 448 19.48 -6.33 24.64
CA ASN A 448 20.68 -5.77 25.27
C ASN A 448 20.96 -4.30 24.94
N PHE A 449 20.18 -3.70 24.03
CA PHE A 449 20.37 -2.31 23.61
C PHE A 449 20.22 -1.34 24.78
N ALA A 450 21.17 -0.41 24.92
CA ALA A 450 21.21 0.58 25.99
C ALA A 450 20.22 1.73 25.75
N PHE A 451 18.92 1.40 25.74
CA PHE A 451 17.87 2.37 25.46
C PHE A 451 17.89 3.54 26.44
N ASN A 452 18.37 3.40 27.67
CA ASN A 452 18.46 4.53 28.61
C ASN A 452 19.37 5.69 28.12
N ARG A 453 20.41 5.39 27.35
CA ARG A 453 21.43 6.36 26.91
C ARG A 453 21.35 6.65 25.41
N ASN A 454 21.03 5.63 24.63
CA ASN A 454 21.19 5.65 23.19
C ASN A 454 19.86 5.87 22.46
N SER A 455 19.97 6.56 21.34
CA SER A 455 18.93 6.77 20.34
C SER A 455 19.33 6.10 19.02
N ILE A 456 18.33 5.82 18.20
CA ILE A 456 18.48 5.12 16.92
C ILE A 456 18.48 6.15 15.79
N ASN A 457 19.52 6.10 14.95
CA ASN A 457 19.69 6.97 13.79
C ASN A 457 19.99 6.15 12.53
N ILE A 458 18.98 6.00 11.66
CA ILE A 458 19.12 5.30 10.38
C ILE A 458 19.73 6.15 9.25
N ARG A 459 19.92 7.46 9.46
CA ARG A 459 20.69 8.31 8.56
C ARG A 459 22.17 7.94 8.57
N ARG A 460 22.70 7.71 9.76
CA ARG A 460 24.12 7.39 9.97
C ARG A 460 24.39 5.90 10.24
N GLY A 461 23.35 5.08 10.47
CA GLY A 461 23.50 3.67 10.84
C GLY A 461 24.23 3.49 12.17
N LYS A 462 24.08 4.44 13.11
CA LYS A 462 24.79 4.46 14.39
C LYS A 462 23.87 4.85 15.54
N GLU A 463 24.24 4.37 16.71
CA GLU A 463 23.68 4.83 17.98
C GLU A 463 24.20 6.23 18.30
N GLN A 464 23.36 7.04 18.94
CA GLN A 464 23.73 8.40 19.36
C GLN A 464 23.19 8.70 20.74
N ASN A 465 23.82 9.61 21.47
CA ASN A 465 23.24 10.14 22.70
C ASN A 465 21.85 10.71 22.43
N LYS A 466 20.92 10.46 23.36
CA LYS A 466 19.54 10.95 23.24
C LYS A 466 19.48 12.49 23.20
N PRO A 467 18.83 13.08 22.18
CA PRO A 467 18.58 14.53 22.13
C PRO A 467 17.57 15.01 23.18
N GLU A 468 16.61 14.15 23.54
CA GLU A 468 15.57 14.43 24.54
C GLU A 468 15.36 13.22 25.46
N ALA A 469 14.88 13.48 26.68
CA ALA A 469 14.48 12.43 27.61
C ALA A 469 13.18 11.77 27.14
N ALA A 470 13.29 10.57 26.57
CA ALA A 470 12.18 9.72 26.19
C ALA A 470 12.55 8.26 26.45
N PRO A 471 11.63 7.33 26.76
CA PRO A 471 11.97 5.92 26.90
C PRO A 471 12.63 5.35 25.64
N LEU A 472 11.94 5.46 24.49
CA LEU A 472 12.43 5.07 23.17
C LEU A 472 12.61 6.30 22.30
N HIS A 473 13.81 6.49 21.75
CA HIS A 473 14.11 7.59 20.84
C HIS A 473 14.60 7.06 19.50
N ILE A 474 13.75 7.18 18.48
CA ILE A 474 14.08 6.87 17.09
C ILE A 474 13.97 8.15 16.29
N GLN A 475 15.08 8.63 15.74
CA GLN A 475 15.09 9.86 14.94
C GLN A 475 14.28 9.66 13.66
N ASN A 476 13.38 10.60 13.34
CA ASN A 476 12.71 10.62 12.05
C ASN A 476 13.76 10.81 10.94
N PRO A 477 13.76 9.95 9.90
CA PRO A 477 14.78 9.97 8.86
C PRO A 477 14.83 11.28 8.08
N PHE A 478 13.71 11.99 7.93
CA PHE A 478 13.63 13.21 7.13
C PHE A 478 13.44 14.46 7.98
N GLU A 479 12.63 14.39 9.04
CA GLU A 479 12.45 15.50 9.99
C GLU A 479 13.34 15.31 11.23
N THR A 480 14.64 15.57 11.11
CA THR A 480 15.66 15.16 12.10
C THR A 480 15.46 15.68 13.54
N SER A 481 14.65 16.72 13.73
CA SER A 481 14.26 17.26 15.05
C SER A 481 13.19 16.42 15.76
N LEU A 482 12.62 15.40 15.11
CA LEU A 482 11.49 14.65 15.61
C LEU A 482 11.85 13.22 16.00
N ASN A 483 11.21 12.77 17.07
CA ASN A 483 11.24 11.40 17.56
C ASN A 483 9.96 10.65 17.11
N ILE A 484 10.11 9.63 16.25
CA ILE A 484 8.95 8.87 15.72
C ILE A 484 8.33 7.93 16.77
N SER A 485 9.00 7.73 17.90
CA SER A 485 8.53 6.91 19.02
C SER A 485 8.20 7.75 20.26
N LYS A 486 7.94 9.04 20.10
CA LYS A 486 7.63 9.95 21.23
C LYS A 486 6.40 9.55 22.04
N ASN A 487 5.49 8.78 21.45
CA ASN A 487 4.31 8.25 22.13
C ASN A 487 4.66 7.10 23.10
N VAL A 488 5.80 6.44 22.94
CA VAL A 488 6.13 5.20 23.67
C VAL A 488 6.55 5.51 25.11
N ASN A 489 5.87 4.87 26.08
CA ASN A 489 6.18 5.01 27.49
C ASN A 489 7.16 3.93 28.00
N ALA A 490 7.64 4.09 29.25
CA ALA A 490 8.63 3.18 29.83
C ALA A 490 8.12 1.73 29.92
N THR A 491 6.89 1.53 30.39
CA THR A 491 6.27 0.20 30.53
C THR A 491 6.23 -0.57 29.21
N GLN A 492 5.92 0.10 28.11
CA GLN A 492 5.85 -0.54 26.79
C GLN A 492 7.23 -0.88 26.24
N LEU A 493 8.21 -0.02 26.50
CA LEU A 493 9.59 -0.32 26.14
C LEU A 493 10.16 -1.47 26.98
N GLU A 494 9.94 -1.49 28.29
CA GLU A 494 10.36 -2.57 29.18
C GLU A 494 9.75 -3.90 28.75
N ARG A 495 8.45 -3.90 28.40
CA ARG A 495 7.78 -5.08 27.85
C ARG A 495 8.42 -5.54 26.55
N PHE A 496 8.73 -4.62 25.63
CA PHE A 496 9.44 -4.96 24.38
C PHE A 496 10.79 -5.61 24.65
N VAL A 497 11.60 -5.03 25.54
CA VAL A 497 12.92 -5.57 25.91
C VAL A 497 12.80 -6.95 26.56
N ALA A 498 11.86 -7.13 27.49
CA ALA A 498 11.62 -8.43 28.14
C ALA A 498 11.26 -9.52 27.13
N LEU A 499 10.33 -9.22 26.21
CA LEU A 499 9.93 -10.17 25.17
C LEU A 499 11.05 -10.44 24.16
N CYS A 500 11.91 -9.45 23.84
CA CYS A 500 13.10 -9.69 23.04
C CYS A 500 14.04 -10.70 23.73
N ARG A 501 14.30 -10.55 25.03
CA ARG A 501 15.14 -11.50 25.79
C ARG A 501 14.53 -12.90 25.82
N GLU A 502 13.23 -13.00 26.10
CA GLU A 502 12.50 -14.27 26.08
C GLU A 502 12.56 -14.93 24.69
N SER A 503 12.36 -14.16 23.63
CA SER A 503 12.37 -14.68 22.25
C SER A 503 13.78 -15.14 21.83
N ALA A 504 14.83 -14.42 22.24
CA ALA A 504 16.22 -14.83 22.00
C ALA A 504 16.56 -16.14 22.72
N TRP A 505 16.07 -16.32 23.95
CA TRP A 505 16.24 -17.56 24.72
C TRP A 505 15.46 -18.73 24.10
N LEU A 506 14.22 -18.51 23.64
CA LEU A 506 13.41 -19.54 22.96
C LEU A 506 14.08 -20.07 21.68
N PHE A 507 14.82 -19.24 20.95
CA PHE A 507 15.60 -19.71 19.81
C PHE A 507 16.75 -20.65 20.20
N GLN A 508 17.38 -20.43 21.35
CA GLN A 508 18.46 -21.29 21.85
C GLN A 508 17.92 -22.65 22.33
N GLU A 509 16.73 -22.68 22.96
CA GLU A 509 16.10 -23.93 23.42
C GLU A 509 15.35 -24.70 22.32
N GLY A 510 14.72 -24.00 21.37
CA GLY A 510 13.88 -24.61 20.33
C GLY A 510 14.61 -25.60 19.43
N GLU A 511 15.91 -25.38 19.20
CA GLU A 511 16.79 -26.31 18.47
C GLU A 511 16.95 -27.65 19.21
N VAL A 512 16.97 -27.64 20.54
CA VAL A 512 17.09 -28.85 21.37
C VAL A 512 15.80 -29.66 21.33
N ILE A 513 14.65 -28.98 21.42
CA ILE A 513 13.32 -29.61 21.42
C ILE A 513 13.01 -30.25 20.06
N LYS A 514 13.32 -29.56 18.94
CA LYS A 514 13.11 -30.10 17.59
C LYS A 514 13.89 -31.40 17.38
N ARG A 515 15.16 -31.44 17.79
CA ARG A 515 16.01 -32.64 17.67
C ARG A 515 15.48 -33.79 18.52
N GLY A 516 14.93 -33.52 19.72
CA GLY A 516 14.32 -34.53 20.58
C GLY A 516 13.03 -35.12 19.99
N ALA A 517 12.12 -34.29 19.48
CA ALA A 517 10.83 -34.75 18.91
C ALA A 517 11.01 -35.56 17.61
N LEU A 518 11.98 -35.19 16.77
CA LEU A 518 12.34 -35.95 15.57
C LEU A 518 12.90 -37.35 15.90
N GLN A 519 13.48 -37.53 17.09
CA GLN A 519 14.01 -38.82 17.56
C GLN A 519 12.93 -39.69 18.22
N SER A 520 11.90 -39.11 18.83
CA SER A 520 10.84 -39.86 19.52
C SER A 520 9.62 -40.22 18.65
N GLY A 521 9.47 -39.60 17.47
CA GLY A 521 8.33 -39.85 16.57
C GLY A 521 7.02 -39.20 17.02
N ASP A 522 7.07 -38.27 17.96
CA ASP A 522 5.91 -37.53 18.48
C ASP A 522 5.46 -36.41 17.52
N LEU A 523 4.22 -35.94 17.70
CA LEU A 523 3.71 -34.73 17.06
C LEU A 523 4.61 -33.53 17.38
N ILE A 524 5.27 -32.97 16.35
CA ILE A 524 6.19 -31.84 16.52
C ILE A 524 5.39 -30.62 17.03
N PRO A 525 5.68 -30.12 18.25
CA PRO A 525 5.04 -28.91 18.76
C PRO A 525 5.44 -27.69 17.90
N PRO A 526 4.70 -26.56 17.97
CA PRO A 526 5.12 -25.33 17.31
C PRO A 526 6.58 -25.00 17.67
N TRP A 527 7.42 -24.79 16.66
CA TRP A 527 8.86 -24.62 16.78
C TRP A 527 9.35 -23.45 15.93
N GLY A 528 10.56 -22.94 16.20
CA GLY A 528 11.11 -21.81 15.46
C GLY A 528 10.26 -20.55 15.59
N LEU A 529 9.94 -19.89 14.46
CA LEU A 529 9.03 -18.75 14.43
C LEU A 529 7.63 -19.12 14.93
N ALA A 530 7.15 -20.34 14.69
CA ALA A 530 5.82 -20.75 15.16
C ALA A 530 5.73 -20.72 16.69
N ALA A 531 6.79 -21.12 17.40
CA ALA A 531 6.86 -21.03 18.86
C ALA A 531 6.78 -19.58 19.35
N LEU A 532 7.48 -18.66 18.68
CA LEU A 532 7.47 -17.23 19.01
C LEU A 532 6.11 -16.55 18.79
N LEU A 533 5.23 -17.14 17.99
CA LEU A 533 3.89 -16.63 17.73
C LEU A 533 2.82 -17.24 18.65
N LEU A 534 3.21 -18.05 19.63
CA LEU A 534 2.34 -18.43 20.73
C LEU A 534 2.29 -17.28 21.76
N PRO A 535 1.12 -16.99 22.36
CA PRO A 535 1.03 -16.04 23.46
C PRO A 535 1.96 -16.44 24.62
N SER A 536 2.77 -15.51 25.13
CA SER A 536 3.69 -15.81 26.24
C SER A 536 2.93 -16.30 27.48
N VAL A 537 3.52 -17.28 28.18
CA VAL A 537 3.01 -17.84 29.45
C VAL A 537 2.88 -16.75 30.53
N ALA A 538 3.64 -15.65 30.42
CA ALA A 538 3.57 -14.51 31.34
C ALA A 538 2.20 -13.80 31.33
N GLU A 539 1.42 -13.87 30.24
CA GLU A 539 0.06 -13.32 30.21
C GLU A 539 -0.92 -14.13 31.07
N SER A 540 -0.64 -15.42 31.33
CA SER A 540 -1.47 -16.29 32.19
C SER A 540 -1.30 -16.01 33.69
N ALA A 541 -0.14 -15.51 34.12
CA ALA A 541 0.22 -15.41 35.53
C ALA A 541 0.12 -13.99 36.11
N GLY A 542 -0.07 -12.96 35.28
CA GLY A 542 0.31 -11.60 35.68
C GLY A 542 -0.67 -10.46 35.44
N VAL A 543 -1.92 -10.66 35.02
CA VAL A 543 -2.91 -9.57 34.95
C VAL A 543 -4.32 -10.10 35.24
N LYS A 544 -4.80 -9.98 36.49
CA LYS A 544 -6.24 -10.00 36.80
C LYS A 544 -6.90 -8.72 36.26
N GLY A 545 -6.88 -8.55 34.94
CA GLY A 545 -7.60 -7.52 34.21
C GLY A 545 -8.77 -8.19 33.51
N ARG A 546 -9.98 -7.85 33.97
CA ARG A 546 -11.30 -8.21 33.39
C ARG A 546 -11.22 -8.94 32.04
N ARG A 547 -11.77 -10.16 31.99
CA ARG A 547 -12.15 -10.88 30.76
C ARG A 547 -12.59 -9.90 29.67
N LYS A 548 -11.70 -9.54 28.76
CA LYS A 548 -12.08 -8.84 27.53
C LYS A 548 -12.82 -9.87 26.69
N LYS A 549 -14.15 -9.74 26.61
CA LYS A 549 -14.94 -10.34 25.52
C LYS A 549 -14.17 -10.08 24.22
N LYS A 550 -13.80 -11.14 23.48
CA LYS A 550 -13.37 -11.04 22.08
C LYS A 550 -14.38 -10.14 21.37
N ARG A 551 -14.01 -8.88 21.10
CA ARG A 551 -14.76 -8.03 20.19
C ARG A 551 -14.20 -8.32 18.81
N GLU A 552 -15.00 -9.01 18.01
CA GLU A 552 -14.74 -9.20 16.60
C GLU A 552 -14.60 -7.84 15.88
N PRO A 553 -13.88 -7.79 14.75
CA PRO A 553 -13.76 -6.59 13.93
C PRO A 553 -15.15 -6.00 13.62
N ALA A 554 -15.25 -4.66 13.57
CA ALA A 554 -16.52 -3.99 13.27
C ALA A 554 -17.13 -4.45 11.93
N SER A 555 -16.30 -4.88 10.97
CA SER A 555 -16.74 -5.48 9.70
C SER A 555 -17.48 -6.81 9.87
N ALA A 556 -17.08 -7.65 10.83
CA ALA A 556 -17.74 -8.92 11.11
C ALA A 556 -19.11 -8.70 11.77
N ARG A 557 -19.20 -7.77 12.73
CA ARG A 557 -20.47 -7.40 13.38
C ARG A 557 -21.51 -6.84 12.41
N ILE A 558 -21.08 -6.03 11.45
CA ILE A 558 -21.98 -5.47 10.43
C ILE A 558 -22.44 -6.57 9.48
N ARG A 559 -21.57 -7.52 9.11
CA ARG A 559 -21.94 -8.68 8.29
C ARG A 559 -22.99 -9.55 8.98
N THR A 560 -22.81 -9.87 10.27
CA THR A 560 -23.79 -10.68 11.03
C THR A 560 -25.11 -9.95 11.24
N LEU A 561 -25.09 -8.61 11.40
CA LEU A 561 -26.31 -7.81 11.55
C LEU A 561 -27.11 -7.73 10.23
N LEU A 562 -26.41 -7.62 9.10
CA LEU A 562 -27.02 -7.58 7.76
C LEU A 562 -27.46 -8.97 7.25
N GLU A 563 -26.88 -10.06 7.77
CA GLU A 563 -27.37 -11.43 7.52
C GLU A 563 -28.57 -11.80 8.39
N SER A 564 -28.89 -10.99 9.42
CA SER A 564 -30.03 -11.17 10.32
C SER A 564 -31.23 -10.27 10.02
N LEU A 565 -31.13 -9.43 8.99
CA LEU A 565 -32.20 -8.62 8.39
C LEU A 565 -32.47 -9.13 6.97
#